data_AF-A0A4Q1YX73-F1
#
_entry.id   AF-A0A4Q1YX73-F1
#
_cell.length_a   1.000
_cell.length_b   1.000
_cell.length_c   1.000
_cell.angle_alpha   90.00
_cell.angle_beta   90.00
_cell.angle_gamma   90.00
#
_symmetry.space_group_name_H-M   'P 1'
#
loop_
_entity.id
_entity.type
_entity.pdbx_description
1 polymer ?
#
loop_
_entity_poly.entity_id
_entity_poly.type
_entity_poly.pdbx_seq_one_letter_code
_entity_poly.pdbx_strand_id
1 'polypeptide(L)'
;MSEDLTTPFLPLGSVLKLKDTTNDTLYYFIVARAIAKNGNGEIVSRYKVAPHPFGDIPTQEVFSIEVEQIMEVLFEGFSDKTDGEFLENLLSQMNGSAESFPKDSESEVEKSSELEKTEMETNGDPFYYFRKGGED
;
A
#
# COMPACT_ATOMS: atom_id res chain seq x y z
N MET A 1 19.67 -13.11 -19.52
CA MET A 1 19.24 -13.78 -18.28
C MET A 1 18.40 -12.75 -17.56
N SER A 2 17.09 -12.95 -17.46
CA SER A 2 16.25 -12.16 -16.56
C SER A 2 16.78 -12.42 -15.15
N GLU A 3 17.14 -11.37 -14.42
CA GLU A 3 17.49 -11.52 -13.01
C GLU A 3 16.20 -11.86 -12.25
N ASP A 4 16.17 -13.04 -11.62
CA ASP A 4 15.04 -13.50 -10.84
C ASP A 4 15.15 -12.99 -9.39
N LEU A 5 14.00 -12.86 -8.73
CA LEU A 5 13.93 -12.48 -7.33
C LEU A 5 14.52 -13.59 -6.45
N THR A 6 15.47 -13.24 -5.59
CA THR A 6 16.21 -14.20 -4.75
C THR A 6 15.56 -14.48 -3.39
N THR A 7 14.57 -13.65 -3.00
CA THR A 7 13.87 -13.74 -1.72
C THR A 7 12.37 -13.89 -1.91
N PRO A 8 11.62 -14.41 -0.93
CA PRO A 8 10.16 -14.47 -1.00
C PRO A 8 9.54 -13.10 -1.29
N PHE A 9 8.48 -13.03 -2.09
CA PHE A 9 7.70 -11.80 -2.30
C PHE A 9 6.38 -11.88 -1.52
N LEU A 10 6.43 -11.57 -0.23
CA LEU A 10 5.27 -11.71 0.66
C LEU A 10 4.09 -10.82 0.20
N PRO A 11 2.84 -11.33 0.25
CA PRO A 11 1.66 -10.57 -0.16
C PRO A 11 1.33 -9.39 0.76
N LEU A 12 0.54 -8.44 0.25
CA LEU A 12 0.02 -7.34 1.07
C LEU A 12 -0.88 -7.86 2.20
N GLY A 13 -0.80 -7.21 3.36
CA GLY A 13 -1.55 -7.60 4.55
C GLY A 13 -0.96 -8.79 5.31
N SER A 14 0.19 -9.34 4.88
CA SER A 14 0.91 -10.35 5.67
C SER A 14 1.30 -9.78 7.04
N VAL A 15 1.21 -10.62 8.08
CA VAL A 15 1.53 -10.25 9.47
C VAL A 15 2.88 -10.83 9.85
N LEU A 16 3.77 -9.97 10.30
CA LEU A 16 5.16 -10.27 10.58
C LEU A 16 5.50 -10.00 12.04
N LYS A 17 6.44 -10.80 12.54
CA LYS A 17 7.27 -10.45 13.68
C LYS A 17 8.66 -10.10 13.17
N LEU A 18 9.21 -8.98 13.64
CA LEU A 18 10.49 -8.45 13.20
C LEU A 18 11.58 -8.65 14.25
N LYS A 19 12.84 -8.72 13.82
CA LYS A 19 14.01 -8.73 14.70
C LYS A 19 14.31 -7.33 15.24
N ASP A 20 14.93 -7.28 16.41
CA ASP A 20 15.55 -6.08 16.99
C ASP A 20 14.61 -4.86 17.06
N THR A 21 13.30 -5.09 17.25
CA THR A 21 12.37 -4.00 17.49
C THR A 21 12.41 -3.59 18.95
N THR A 22 12.17 -2.31 19.22
CA THR A 22 12.10 -1.76 20.58
C THR A 22 11.02 -2.45 21.44
N ASN A 23 10.09 -3.15 20.80
CA ASN A 23 8.99 -3.84 21.45
C ASN A 23 8.71 -5.19 20.78
N ASP A 24 9.24 -6.26 21.38
CA ASP A 24 9.11 -7.65 20.93
C ASP A 24 7.66 -8.19 20.89
N THR A 25 6.71 -7.44 21.43
CA THR A 25 5.29 -7.81 21.44
C THR A 25 4.49 -7.23 20.27
N LEU A 26 5.07 -6.29 19.50
CA LEU A 26 4.39 -5.70 18.37
C LEU A 26 4.44 -6.60 17.14
N TYR A 27 3.30 -6.65 16.45
CA TYR A 27 3.18 -7.26 15.13
C TYR A 27 3.11 -6.18 14.07
N TYR A 28 3.50 -6.52 12.85
CA TYR A 28 3.62 -5.58 11.75
C TYR A 28 2.88 -6.10 10.52
N PHE A 29 2.14 -5.23 9.84
CA PHE A 29 1.46 -5.54 8.59
C PHE A 29 2.27 -5.02 7.40
N ILE A 30 2.42 -5.83 6.35
CA ILE A 30 2.94 -5.35 5.07
C ILE A 30 1.90 -4.45 4.41
N VAL A 31 2.24 -3.17 4.25
CA VAL A 31 1.38 -2.15 3.63
C VAL A 31 1.88 -1.70 2.25
N ALA A 32 3.16 -1.93 1.94
CA ALA A 32 3.68 -1.77 0.58
C ALA A 32 4.82 -2.74 0.32
N ARG A 33 5.09 -3.00 -0.96
CA ARG A 33 6.12 -3.92 -1.43
C ARG A 33 6.93 -3.26 -2.53
N ALA A 34 8.21 -3.59 -2.56
CA ALA A 34 9.17 -3.15 -3.55
C ALA A 34 10.23 -4.23 -3.76
N ILE A 35 11.10 -4.01 -4.72
CA ILE A 35 12.32 -4.79 -4.92
C ILE A 35 13.53 -3.85 -4.95
N ALA A 36 14.70 -4.35 -4.57
CA ALA A 36 15.96 -3.61 -4.60
C ALA A 36 17.10 -4.52 -5.02
N LYS A 37 18.20 -3.97 -5.55
CA LYS A 37 19.45 -4.70 -5.70
C LYS A 37 20.25 -4.61 -4.42
N ASN A 38 20.69 -5.75 -3.87
CA ASN A 38 21.57 -5.79 -2.71
C ASN A 38 23.04 -5.50 -3.13
N GLY A 39 23.96 -5.51 -2.16
CA GLY A 39 25.39 -5.27 -2.41
C GLY A 39 26.07 -6.29 -3.33
N ASN A 40 25.47 -7.46 -3.51
CA ASN A 40 25.94 -8.51 -4.42
C ASN A 40 25.34 -8.40 -5.83
N GLY A 41 24.44 -7.41 -6.06
CA GLY A 41 23.71 -7.23 -7.31
C GLY A 41 22.49 -8.13 -7.46
N GLU A 42 22.11 -8.88 -6.42
CA GLU A 42 20.93 -9.74 -6.44
C GLU A 42 19.67 -8.92 -6.19
N ILE A 43 18.58 -9.25 -6.89
CA ILE A 43 17.27 -8.63 -6.67
C ILE A 43 16.64 -9.27 -5.44
N VAL A 44 16.33 -8.45 -4.45
CA VAL A 44 15.72 -8.82 -3.16
C VAL A 44 14.43 -8.04 -2.92
N SER A 45 13.53 -8.63 -2.15
CA SER A 45 12.26 -8.02 -1.74
C SER A 45 12.49 -6.97 -0.67
N ARG A 46 11.68 -5.92 -0.70
CA ARG A 46 11.62 -4.89 0.33
C ARG A 46 10.18 -4.58 0.68
N TYR A 47 9.93 -4.23 1.93
CA TYR A 47 8.57 -3.97 2.40
C TYR A 47 8.49 -2.63 3.10
N LYS A 48 7.31 -2.02 3.07
CA LYS A 48 6.90 -1.07 4.11
C LYS A 48 5.93 -1.75 5.04
N VAL A 49 6.11 -1.51 6.33
CA VAL A 49 5.31 -2.14 7.37
C VAL A 49 4.71 -1.12 8.33
N ALA A 50 3.49 -1.39 8.75
CA ALA A 50 2.79 -0.61 9.77
C ALA A 50 2.66 -1.42 11.08
N PRO A 51 2.92 -0.83 12.25
CA PRO A 51 2.74 -1.51 13.53
C PRO A 51 1.26 -1.74 13.84
N HIS A 52 0.94 -2.89 14.41
CA HIS A 52 -0.41 -3.22 14.90
C HIS A 52 -0.49 -3.07 16.43
N PRO A 53 -1.58 -2.54 16.98
CA PRO A 53 -2.82 -2.09 16.31
C PRO A 53 -2.80 -0.64 15.79
N PHE A 54 -1.68 0.07 15.94
CA PHE A 54 -1.64 1.51 15.86
C PHE A 54 -1.68 2.09 14.43
N GLY A 55 -1.09 1.40 13.46
CA GLY A 55 -0.94 1.90 12.10
C GLY A 55 0.08 3.03 12.01
N ASP A 56 -0.25 4.07 11.24
CA ASP A 56 0.57 5.27 11.05
C ASP A 56 0.04 6.41 11.94
N ILE A 57 0.69 6.63 13.08
CA ILE A 57 0.32 7.66 14.05
C ILE A 57 1.56 8.47 14.45
N PRO A 58 1.41 9.68 15.04
CA PRO A 58 2.56 10.55 15.33
C PRO A 58 3.66 9.95 16.24
N THR A 59 3.39 8.83 16.92
CA THR A 59 4.34 8.15 17.80
C THR A 59 4.89 6.84 17.21
N GLN A 60 4.32 6.37 16.10
CA GLN A 60 4.64 5.10 15.45
C GLN A 60 4.39 5.23 13.96
N GLU A 61 5.45 5.16 13.18
CA GLU A 61 5.40 5.41 11.74
C GLU A 61 5.43 4.11 10.94
N VAL A 62 4.99 4.20 9.70
CA VAL A 62 5.28 3.19 8.68
C VAL A 62 6.74 3.30 8.24
N PHE A 63 7.49 2.20 8.34
CA PHE A 63 8.90 2.17 7.98
C PHE A 63 9.23 1.05 7.00
N SER A 64 10.39 1.15 6.35
CA SER A 64 10.85 0.15 5.38
C SER A 64 11.68 -0.93 6.06
N ILE A 65 11.53 -2.17 5.61
CA ILE A 65 12.30 -3.33 6.08
C ILE A 65 12.81 -4.17 4.92
N GLU A 66 13.89 -4.89 5.18
CA GLU A 66 14.46 -5.94 4.34
C GLU A 66 14.01 -7.33 4.82
N VAL A 67 14.13 -8.34 3.97
CA VAL A 67 13.65 -9.70 4.25
C VAL A 67 14.36 -10.29 5.47
N GLU A 68 15.63 -9.97 5.65
CA GLU A 68 16.50 -10.45 6.72
C GLU A 68 16.03 -9.97 8.11
N GLN A 69 15.28 -8.87 8.16
CA GLN A 69 14.70 -8.32 9.39
C GLN A 69 13.42 -9.06 9.81
N ILE A 70 12.85 -9.89 8.94
CA ILE A 70 11.69 -10.72 9.26
C ILE A 70 12.17 -11.89 10.12
N MET A 71 11.60 -12.01 11.31
CA MET A 71 11.85 -13.15 12.19
C MET A 71 10.86 -14.27 11.91
N GLU A 72 9.58 -13.93 11.77
CA GLU A 72 8.49 -14.91 11.58
C GLU A 72 7.36 -14.28 10.77
N VAL A 73 6.78 -15.07 9.87
CA VAL A 73 5.53 -14.74 9.17
C VAL A 73 4.40 -15.46 9.89
N LEU A 74 3.57 -14.71 10.61
CA LEU A 74 2.48 -15.25 11.42
C LEU A 74 1.22 -15.51 10.59
N PHE A 75 1.04 -14.71 9.54
CA PHE A 75 -0.08 -14.82 8.61
C PHE A 75 0.37 -14.35 7.23
N GLU A 76 0.04 -15.13 6.21
CA GLU A 76 0.26 -14.75 4.82
C GLU A 76 -0.95 -13.96 4.31
N GLY A 77 -0.67 -12.80 3.72
CA GLY A 77 -1.67 -11.87 3.24
C GLY A 77 -2.42 -12.33 1.99
N PHE A 78 -3.12 -11.40 1.37
CA PHE A 78 -3.89 -11.69 0.16
C PHE A 78 -3.01 -11.59 -1.09
N SER A 79 -3.05 -12.64 -1.92
CA SER A 79 -2.41 -12.70 -3.23
C SER A 79 -3.40 -13.16 -4.28
N ASP A 80 -3.36 -12.56 -5.46
CA ASP A 80 -4.12 -12.97 -6.63
C ASP A 80 -3.27 -12.90 -7.90
N LYS A 81 -3.91 -12.96 -9.08
CA LYS A 81 -3.20 -12.88 -10.36
C LYS A 81 -2.57 -11.50 -10.61
N THR A 82 -3.24 -10.43 -10.18
CA THR A 82 -2.74 -9.06 -10.34
C THR A 82 -1.47 -8.84 -9.51
N ASP A 83 -1.35 -9.58 -8.42
CA ASP A 83 -0.14 -9.62 -7.58
C ASP A 83 1.08 -10.15 -8.34
N GLY A 84 0.88 -11.25 -9.08
CA GLY A 84 1.93 -11.84 -9.92
C GLY A 84 2.34 -10.90 -11.06
N GLU A 85 1.37 -10.30 -11.75
CA GLU A 85 1.62 -9.30 -12.80
C GLU A 85 2.39 -8.08 -12.26
N PHE A 86 2.05 -7.63 -11.05
CA PHE A 86 2.78 -6.55 -10.38
C PHE A 86 4.24 -6.90 -10.13
N LEU A 87 4.55 -8.11 -9.64
CA LEU A 87 5.93 -8.54 -9.42
C LEU A 87 6.73 -8.62 -10.74
N GLU A 88 6.17 -9.20 -11.79
CA GLU A 88 6.81 -9.28 -13.11
C GLU A 88 7.09 -7.88 -13.68
N ASN A 89 6.17 -6.94 -13.48
CA ASN A 89 6.36 -5.54 -13.87
C ASN A 89 7.50 -4.87 -13.08
N LEU A 90 7.63 -5.14 -11.78
CA LEU A 90 8.75 -4.63 -10.99
C LEU A 90 10.09 -5.18 -11.51
N LEU A 91 10.17 -6.49 -11.76
CA LEU A 91 11.39 -7.15 -12.24
C LEU A 91 11.81 -6.63 -13.62
N SER A 92 10.85 -6.45 -14.53
CA SER A 92 11.13 -5.92 -15.87
C SER A 92 11.58 -4.45 -15.85
N GLN A 93 11.03 -3.62 -14.96
CA GLN A 93 11.50 -2.24 -14.76
C GLN A 93 12.94 -2.20 -14.23
N MET A 94 13.27 -3.06 -13.27
CA MET A 94 14.62 -3.14 -12.72
C MET A 94 15.65 -3.63 -13.74
N ASN A 95 15.24 -4.55 -14.63
CA ASN A 95 16.07 -5.07 -15.71
C ASN A 95 16.15 -4.12 -16.94
N GLY A 96 15.48 -2.96 -16.89
CA GLY A 96 15.51 -1.96 -17.96
C GLY A 96 14.75 -2.38 -19.23
N SER A 97 13.81 -3.33 -19.11
CA SER A 97 13.11 -3.95 -20.23
C SER A 97 11.62 -3.57 -20.35
N ALA A 98 11.11 -2.65 -19.52
CA ALA A 98 9.70 -2.26 -19.52
C ALA A 98 9.45 -0.80 -19.94
N GLU A 99 8.40 -0.62 -20.75
CA GLU A 99 7.76 0.67 -21.04
C GLU A 99 7.22 1.27 -19.73
N SER A 100 7.45 2.58 -19.55
CA SER A 100 6.93 3.34 -18.40
C SER A 100 5.43 3.14 -18.25
N PHE A 101 4.93 2.96 -17.01
CA PHE A 101 3.51 3.12 -16.73
C PHE A 101 2.99 4.37 -17.44
N PRO A 102 1.79 4.36 -18.05
CA PRO A 102 1.07 5.61 -18.22
C PRO A 102 1.09 6.27 -16.84
N LYS A 103 1.70 7.45 -16.74
CA LYS A 103 1.30 8.36 -15.69
C LYS A 103 -0.19 8.53 -15.95
N ASP A 104 -1.02 7.85 -15.18
CA ASP A 104 -2.33 8.38 -14.92
C ASP A 104 -2.03 9.75 -14.35
N SER A 105 -2.16 10.76 -15.21
CA SER A 105 -2.30 12.14 -14.80
C SER A 105 -3.27 12.08 -13.65
N GLU A 106 -2.83 12.48 -12.46
CA GLU A 106 -3.75 12.86 -11.39
C GLU A 106 -4.84 13.64 -12.09
N SER A 107 -6.03 13.04 -12.20
CA SER A 107 -7.16 13.72 -12.81
C SER A 107 -7.32 14.94 -11.95
N GLU A 108 -7.00 16.12 -12.51
CA GLU A 108 -7.32 17.38 -11.88
C GLU A 108 -8.78 17.23 -11.44
N VAL A 109 -8.98 17.22 -10.13
CA VAL A 109 -10.32 17.29 -9.57
C VAL A 109 -10.83 18.62 -10.07
N GLU A 110 -11.60 18.58 -11.15
CA GLU A 110 -12.32 19.74 -11.66
C GLU A 110 -13.16 20.24 -10.51
N LYS A 111 -12.66 21.33 -9.91
CA LYS A 111 -13.39 22.10 -8.93
C LYS A 111 -14.47 22.82 -9.72
N SER A 112 -15.57 22.11 -10.01
CA SER A 112 -16.78 22.69 -10.57
C SER A 112 -17.41 23.59 -9.52
N SER A 113 -16.94 24.84 -9.51
CA SER A 113 -17.65 25.95 -8.90
C SER A 113 -18.77 26.38 -9.84
N GLU A 114 -19.98 25.89 -9.62
CA GLU A 114 -21.16 26.70 -9.97
C GLU A 114 -22.34 26.37 -9.08
N LEU A 115 -22.69 27.38 -8.27
CA LEU A 115 -23.93 27.47 -7.52
C LEU A 115 -25.10 27.54 -8.51
N GLU A 116 -25.78 26.43 -8.73
CA GLU A 116 -27.19 26.48 -9.15
C GLU A 116 -28.07 26.27 -7.92
N LYS A 117 -28.69 27.38 -7.46
CA LYS A 117 -29.85 27.33 -6.58
C LYS A 117 -31.00 26.74 -7.40
N THR A 118 -31.17 25.43 -7.32
CA THR A 118 -32.36 24.76 -7.83
C THR A 118 -33.09 24.19 -6.65
N GLU A 119 -34.27 24.75 -6.38
CA GLU A 119 -35.26 24.19 -5.46
C GLU A 119 -35.53 22.75 -5.90
N MET A 120 -35.00 21.77 -5.17
CA MET A 120 -35.17 20.35 -5.47
C MET A 120 -35.89 19.67 -4.30
N GLU A 121 -37.04 19.14 -4.66
CA GLU A 121 -37.99 18.40 -3.84
C GLU A 121 -37.34 17.29 -3.01
N THR A 122 -37.99 16.96 -1.90
CA THR A 122 -37.66 15.88 -0.96
C THR A 122 -37.81 14.50 -1.62
N ASN A 123 -36.99 14.18 -2.61
CA ASN A 123 -36.98 12.89 -3.28
C ASN A 123 -36.10 11.91 -2.52
N GLY A 124 -36.59 11.44 -1.37
CA GLY A 124 -36.14 10.19 -0.75
C GLY A 124 -34.66 10.07 -0.36
N ASP A 125 -33.89 11.15 -0.37
CA ASP A 125 -32.49 11.13 0.06
C ASP A 125 -32.43 10.99 1.60
N PRO A 126 -31.97 9.85 2.13
CA PRO A 126 -31.90 9.61 3.57
C PRO A 126 -30.91 10.54 4.29
N PHE A 127 -30.07 11.28 3.54
CA PHE A 127 -29.10 12.23 4.09
C PHE A 127 -29.51 13.70 3.91
N TYR A 128 -30.72 13.98 3.42
CA TYR A 128 -31.21 15.34 3.17
C TYR A 128 -31.04 16.26 4.41
N TYR A 129 -31.49 15.77 5.58
CA TYR A 129 -31.42 16.54 6.83
C TYR A 129 -29.98 16.74 7.34
N PHE A 130 -29.08 15.79 7.11
CA PHE A 130 -27.67 15.93 7.49
C PHE A 130 -26.96 16.99 6.67
N ARG A 131 -27.31 17.13 5.39
CA ARG A 131 -26.70 18.12 4.49
C ARG A 131 -27.22 19.54 4.73
N LYS A 132 -28.45 19.69 5.22
CA LYS A 132 -29.00 21.00 5.56
C LYS A 132 -28.52 21.56 6.88
N GLY A 133 -27.81 20.77 7.68
CA GLY A 133 -27.52 21.10 9.08
C GLY A 133 -28.83 21.01 9.84
N GLY A 134 -29.03 19.93 10.60
CA GLY A 134 -30.24 19.76 11.37
C GLY A 134 -30.45 20.97 12.30
N GLU A 135 -31.43 21.80 11.96
CA GLU A 135 -32.08 22.70 12.91
C GLU A 135 -33.34 21.98 13.37
N ASP A 136 -33.47 21.85 14.69
CA ASP A 136 -34.60 21.26 15.42
C ASP A 136 -35.94 21.98 15.14
#